data_AF-A0A848Z6D0-F1
#
_entry.id   AF-A0A848Z6D0-F1
#
_cell.length_a   1.000
_cell.length_b   1.000
_cell.length_c   1.000
_cell.angle_alpha   90.00
_cell.angle_beta   90.00
_cell.angle_gamma   90.00
#
_symmetry.space_group_name_H-M   'P 1'
#
loop_
_entity.id
_entity.type
_entity.pdbx_description
1 polymer ?
#
loop_
_entity_poly.entity_id
_entity_poly.type
_entity_poly.pdbx_seq_one_letter_code
_entity_poly.pdbx_strand_id
1 'polypeptide(L)'
;ISGRIAKEVFAEMLETGADAAAIVDKKGLRQITDSGAIEAIVDAVIAGSPDQVAQIKGGNDKLLGWFVGQVMKQSQGKANPGVVNQLLRAKLKG
;
A
#
# COMPACT_ATOMS: atom_id res chain seq x y z
N ILE A 1 2.45 -7.77 -7.60
CA ILE A 1 3.48 -7.03 -6.84
C ILE A 1 3.38 -5.53 -7.18
N SER A 2 3.72 -4.62 -6.26
CA SER A 2 3.72 -3.18 -6.57
C SER A 2 4.90 -2.78 -7.45
N GLY A 3 4.85 -1.60 -8.09
CA GLY A 3 5.95 -1.10 -8.93
C GLY A 3 7.27 -0.93 -8.18
N ARG A 4 7.24 -0.65 -6.86
CA ARG A 4 8.44 -0.63 -6.00
C ARG A 4 9.05 -2.03 -5.89
N ILE A 5 8.23 -3.02 -5.55
CA ILE A 5 8.65 -4.42 -5.42
C ILE A 5 9.16 -4.95 -6.77
N ALA A 6 8.53 -4.60 -7.88
CA ALA A 6 8.97 -5.02 -9.21
C ALA A 6 10.40 -4.54 -9.52
N LYS A 7 10.76 -3.31 -9.13
CA LYS A 7 12.13 -2.80 -9.28
C LYS A 7 13.13 -3.56 -8.42
N GLU A 8 12.77 -3.89 -7.17
CA GLU A 8 13.62 -4.67 -6.26
C GLU A 8 13.85 -6.09 -6.79
N VAL A 9 12.79 -6.76 -7.24
CA VAL A 9 12.87 -8.11 -7.84
C VAL A 9 13.74 -8.07 -9.10
N PHE A 10 13.54 -7.09 -9.97
CA PHE A 10 14.32 -6.97 -11.20
C PHE A 10 15.82 -6.76 -10.94
N ALA A 11 16.19 -5.93 -9.96
CA ALA A 11 17.59 -5.74 -9.58
C ALA A 11 18.23 -7.07 -9.14
N GLU A 12 17.54 -7.86 -8.32
CA GLU A 12 18.05 -9.14 -7.84
C GLU A 12 18.11 -10.22 -8.94
N MET A 13 17.18 -10.20 -9.91
CA MET A 13 17.28 -11.04 -11.10
C MET A 13 18.58 -10.76 -11.86
N LEU A 14 18.95 -9.49 -12.02
CA LEU A 14 20.19 -9.11 -12.71
C LEU A 14 21.45 -9.53 -11.94
N GLU A 15 21.43 -9.47 -10.62
CA GLU A 15 22.57 -9.86 -9.78
C GLU A 15 22.77 -11.38 -9.67
N THR A 16 21.66 -12.14 -9.63
CA THR A 16 21.69 -13.57 -9.27
C THR A 16 21.36 -14.50 -10.42
N GLY A 17 20.73 -14.01 -11.48
CA GLY A 17 20.16 -14.82 -12.55
C GLY A 17 18.92 -15.63 -12.15
N ALA A 18 18.41 -15.45 -10.93
CA ALA A 18 17.23 -16.18 -10.45
C ALA A 18 15.93 -15.68 -11.10
N ASP A 19 14.95 -16.56 -11.24
CA ASP A 19 13.62 -16.22 -11.75
C ASP A 19 12.85 -15.28 -10.81
N ALA A 20 12.11 -14.35 -11.41
CA ALA A 20 11.27 -13.38 -10.68
C ALA A 20 10.32 -14.05 -9.67
N ALA A 21 9.70 -15.16 -10.08
CA ALA A 21 8.76 -15.91 -9.24
C ALA A 21 9.45 -16.49 -8.00
N ALA A 22 10.66 -17.05 -8.17
CA ALA A 22 11.44 -17.61 -7.07
C ALA A 22 11.86 -16.52 -6.07
N ILE A 23 12.26 -15.34 -6.55
CA ILE A 23 12.60 -14.19 -5.71
C ILE A 23 11.37 -13.69 -4.92
N VAL A 24 10.23 -13.55 -5.60
CA VAL A 24 8.97 -13.10 -4.98
C VAL A 24 8.53 -14.04 -3.85
N ASP A 25 8.62 -15.35 -4.08
CA ASP A 25 8.25 -16.35 -3.09
C ASP A 25 9.23 -16.39 -1.93
N LYS A 26 10.54 -16.43 -2.22
CA LYS A 26 11.61 -16.44 -1.21
C LYS A 26 11.53 -15.23 -0.26
N LYS A 27 11.16 -14.06 -0.78
CA LYS A 27 11.07 -12.82 -0.01
C LYS A 27 9.66 -12.51 0.53
N GLY A 28 8.69 -13.40 0.28
CA GLY A 28 7.30 -13.19 0.71
C GLY A 28 6.69 -11.88 0.18
N LEU A 29 7.03 -11.52 -1.07
CA LEU A 29 6.66 -10.27 -1.71
C LEU A 29 5.31 -10.33 -2.43
N ARG A 30 4.58 -11.43 -2.26
CA ARG A 30 3.23 -11.58 -2.80
C ARG A 30 2.34 -10.46 -2.29
N GLN A 31 1.49 -10.00 -3.20
CA GLN A 31 0.55 -8.94 -2.90
C GLN A 31 -0.52 -9.47 -1.94
N ILE A 32 -0.82 -8.71 -0.89
CA ILE A 32 -1.98 -8.96 -0.04
C ILE A 32 -3.19 -8.53 -0.86
N THR A 33 -4.07 -9.48 -1.13
CA THR A 33 -5.36 -9.26 -1.82
C THR A 33 -6.55 -9.42 -0.88
N ASP A 34 -6.32 -9.94 0.33
CA ASP A 34 -7.35 -10.04 1.37
C ASP A 34 -7.79 -8.64 1.81
N SER A 35 -9.06 -8.34 1.57
CA SER A 35 -9.62 -7.01 1.83
C SER A 35 -9.65 -6.68 3.32
N GLY A 36 -9.82 -7.68 4.21
CA GLY A 36 -9.84 -7.46 5.66
C GLY A 36 -8.48 -7.04 6.22
N ALA A 37 -7.40 -7.69 5.77
CA ALA A 37 -6.04 -7.32 6.13
C ALA A 37 -5.66 -5.92 5.65
N ILE A 38 -6.08 -5.54 4.43
CA ILE A 38 -5.85 -4.20 3.90
C ILE A 38 -6.68 -3.17 4.68
N GLU A 39 -7.92 -3.48 5.00
CA GLU A 39 -8.81 -2.61 5.77
C GLU A 39 -8.26 -2.31 7.17
N ALA A 40 -7.74 -3.32 7.88
CA ALA A 40 -7.13 -3.12 9.19
C ALA A 40 -5.92 -2.16 9.13
N ILE A 41 -5.11 -2.23 8.07
CA ILE A 41 -3.99 -1.30 7.87
C ILE A 41 -4.53 0.11 7.59
N VAL A 42 -5.56 0.23 6.74
CA VAL A 42 -6.20 1.52 6.45
C VAL A 42 -6.73 2.16 7.73
N ASP A 43 -7.42 1.40 8.57
CA ASP A 43 -7.97 1.88 9.84
C ASP A 43 -6.87 2.34 10.79
N ALA A 44 -5.76 1.59 10.87
CA ALA A 44 -4.61 1.98 11.69
C ALA A 44 -3.97 3.30 11.21
N VAL A 45 -3.80 3.49 9.90
CA VAL A 45 -3.26 4.74 9.34
C VAL A 45 -4.19 5.92 9.59
N ILE A 46 -5.51 5.73 9.41
CA ILE A 46 -6.52 6.78 9.67
C ILE A 46 -6.49 7.17 11.15
N ALA A 47 -6.54 6.19 12.06
CA ALA A 47 -6.52 6.43 13.50
C ALA A 47 -5.24 7.11 13.97
N GLY A 48 -4.09 6.81 13.35
CA GLY A 48 -2.80 7.44 13.65
C GLY A 48 -2.59 8.83 13.06
N SER A 49 -3.52 9.35 12.25
CA SER A 49 -3.34 10.60 11.49
C SER A 49 -4.52 11.58 11.62
N PRO A 50 -4.95 11.95 12.84
CA PRO A 50 -6.18 12.73 13.06
C PRO A 50 -6.16 14.12 12.38
N ASP A 51 -5.02 14.81 12.38
CA ASP A 51 -4.89 16.14 11.76
C ASP A 51 -5.07 16.06 10.24
N GLN A 52 -4.52 15.02 9.62
CA GLN A 52 -4.64 14.75 8.20
C GLN A 52 -6.08 14.37 7.82
N VAL A 53 -6.78 13.63 8.69
CA VAL A 53 -8.21 13.35 8.52
C VAL A 53 -9.02 14.64 8.56
N ALA A 54 -8.73 15.54 9.51
CA ALA A 54 -9.40 16.84 9.59
C ALA A 54 -9.18 17.68 8.32
N GLN A 55 -7.96 17.68 7.77
CA GLN A 55 -7.64 18.36 6.51
C GLN A 55 -8.40 17.79 5.31
N ILE A 56 -8.56 16.46 5.21
CA ILE A 56 -9.39 15.84 4.15
C ILE A 56 -10.85 16.25 4.30
N LYS A 57 -11.39 16.22 5.52
CA LYS A 57 -12.76 16.67 5.80
C LYS A 57 -12.97 18.16 5.50
N GLY A 58 -11.91 18.96 5.61
CA GLY A 58 -11.87 20.36 5.19
C GLY A 58 -11.72 20.58 3.67
N GLY A 59 -11.71 19.52 2.87
CA GLY A 59 -11.67 19.60 1.40
C GLY A 59 -10.28 19.46 0.77
N ASN A 60 -9.24 19.14 1.55
CA ASN A 60 -7.90 18.92 0.99
C ASN A 60 -7.75 17.51 0.39
N ASP A 61 -8.32 17.32 -0.79
CA ASP A 61 -8.32 16.05 -1.52
C ASP A 61 -6.95 15.51 -1.89
N LYS A 62 -5.93 16.37 -1.98
CA LYS A 62 -4.55 15.97 -2.30
C LYS A 62 -3.96 15.06 -1.21
N LEU A 63 -4.45 15.18 0.02
CA LEU A 63 -3.99 14.38 1.14
C LEU A 63 -4.37 12.89 1.01
N LEU A 64 -5.34 12.53 0.17
CA LEU A 64 -5.65 11.11 -0.10
C LEU A 64 -4.43 10.36 -0.64
N GLY A 65 -3.63 11.00 -1.52
CA GLY A 65 -2.40 10.40 -2.04
C GLY A 65 -1.36 10.14 -0.95
N TRP A 66 -1.31 11.01 0.07
CA TRP A 66 -0.46 10.80 1.23
C TRP A 66 -0.90 9.59 2.06
N PHE A 67 -2.20 9.44 2.32
CA PHE A 67 -2.75 8.26 3.02
C PHE A 67 -2.47 6.96 2.26
N VAL A 68 -2.65 6.96 0.93
CA VAL A 68 -2.27 5.81 0.09
C VAL A 68 -0.78 5.49 0.32
N GLY A 69 0.09 6.50 0.33
CA GLY A 69 1.51 6.34 0.63
C GLY A 69 1.79 5.70 2.00
N GLN A 70 1.09 6.14 3.06
CA GLN A 70 1.25 5.58 4.40
C GLN A 70 0.81 4.11 4.47
N VAL A 71 -0.34 3.77 3.89
CA VAL A 71 -0.84 2.38 3.84
C VAL A 71 0.10 1.49 3.04
N MET A 72 0.62 1.99 1.92
CA MET A 72 1.63 1.27 1.12
C MET A 72 2.93 1.07 1.90
N LYS A 73 3.36 2.05 2.70
CA LYS A 73 4.54 1.92 3.56
C LYS A 73 4.33 0.86 4.65
N GLN A 74 3.20 0.91 5.35
CA GLN A 74 2.91 -0.02 6.45
C GLN A 74 2.70 -1.46 5.96
N SER A 75 2.13 -1.64 4.78
CA SER A 75 2.04 -2.95 4.10
C SER A 75 3.33 -3.39 3.41
N GLN A 76 4.43 -2.63 3.55
CA GLN A 76 5.72 -2.88 2.86
C GLN A 76 5.59 -2.99 1.33
N GLY A 77 4.63 -2.28 0.75
CA GLY A 77 4.31 -2.30 -0.68
C GLY A 77 3.54 -3.53 -1.13
N LYS A 78 3.08 -4.37 -0.19
CA LYS A 78 2.32 -5.60 -0.47
C LYS A 78 0.82 -5.34 -0.63
N ALA A 79 0.26 -4.25 -0.10
CA ALA A 79 -1.15 -3.95 -0.32
C ALA A 79 -1.45 -3.63 -1.80
N ASN A 80 -2.70 -3.83 -2.22
CA ASN A 80 -3.17 -3.41 -3.54
C ASN A 80 -3.54 -1.92 -3.55
N PRO A 81 -2.87 -1.06 -4.36
CA PRO A 81 -3.11 0.37 -4.35
C PRO A 81 -4.53 0.76 -4.81
N GLY A 82 -5.15 -0.03 -5.70
CA GLY A 82 -6.54 0.19 -6.12
C GLY A 82 -7.51 -0.04 -4.97
N VAL A 83 -7.36 -1.16 -4.26
CA VAL A 83 -8.17 -1.50 -3.08
C VAL A 83 -7.96 -0.49 -1.95
N VAL A 84 -6.71 -0.11 -1.68
CA VAL A 84 -6.36 0.90 -0.68
C VAL A 84 -7.04 2.24 -0.97
N ASN A 85 -6.97 2.73 -2.21
CA ASN A 85 -7.60 3.99 -2.60
C ASN A 85 -9.14 3.92 -2.49
N GLN A 86 -9.75 2.77 -2.83
CA GLN A 86 -11.19 2.57 -2.66
C GLN A 86 -11.60 2.64 -1.18
N LEU A 87 -10.90 1.92 -0.30
CA LEU A 87 -11.17 1.90 1.14
C LEU A 87 -10.98 3.26 1.78
N LEU A 88 -9.89 3.97 1.46
CA LEU A 88 -9.63 5.32 1.96
C LEU A 88 -10.72 6.30 1.56
N ARG A 89 -11.18 6.24 0.30
CA ARG A 89 -12.29 7.09 -0.17
C ARG A 89 -13.58 6.76 0.56
N ALA A 90 -13.91 5.48 0.73
CA ALA A 90 -15.11 5.07 1.45
C ALA A 90 -15.09 5.54 2.92
N LYS A 91 -13.95 5.47 3.60
CA LYS A 91 -13.84 5.82 5.04
C LYS A 91 -13.65 7.32 5.32
N LEU A 92 -13.05 8.07 4.39
CA LEU A 92 -12.69 9.48 4.60
C LEU A 92 -13.59 10.46 3.85
N LYS A 93 -14.31 10.00 2.83
CA LYS A 93 -15.22 10.83 2.01
C LYS A 93 -16.64 10.28 1.89
N GLY A 94 -16.89 9.09 2.44
CA GLY A 94 -18.23 8.53 2.57
C GLY A 94 -19.01 9.18 3.70
#